data_AF-A0A9D9LQS0-F1
#
_entry.id   AF-A0A9D9LQS0-F1
#
_cell.length_a   1.000
_cell.length_b   1.000
_cell.length_c   1.000
_cell.angle_alpha   90.00
_cell.angle_beta   90.00
_cell.angle_gamma   90.00
#
_symmetry.space_group_name_H-M   'P 1'
#
loop_
_entity.id
_entity.type
_entity.pdbx_description
1 polymer ?
#
loop_
_entity_poly.entity_id
_entity_poly.type
_entity_poly.pdbx_seq_one_letter_code
_entity_poly.pdbx_strand_id
1 'polypeptide(L)'
;YELLDPAGKVVSYGHRDLKLDMQREDTVRFLDNISNVMAWSHEAPYLYTAVIKTQYEGRFGEYLVLPIGFRSLSFKEGKMRVNEVPVELHAAEFAMTSDIATTTEQLRALRKQGYNALKIKGGPQLDALYELCDRLGFYVINQADVNTSRHSTSRRVGGNPSNDPTWEAAYVDRAVGMYHASKNHPSVVAFSIAEQSSNGYCLYESYLAMKRLEQVRPVLYPAAAGEWNSDRLDYATTPAPALAQSSVAVRQLDKTEFLISNGSELAPIDGVACYAVRVGRSVVAEGEVKMMLAAGSSRTLTVPIDKVKDGKAYTIEVRVEQPDPQYIYVHHVEDTTPQPEQTRVGKVITTVREFFRYTPEAEAAPRKVLATATFDGAKPKAKK
;
A
#
# COMPACT_ATOMS: atom_id res chain seq x y z
N TYR A 1 -8.21 -17.60 -10.08
CA TYR A 1 -7.66 -16.72 -9.05
C TYR A 1 -8.52 -16.81 -7.80
N GLU A 2 -7.91 -16.60 -6.65
CA GLU A 2 -8.56 -16.29 -5.37
C GLU A 2 -8.06 -14.92 -4.93
N LEU A 3 -8.95 -14.07 -4.40
CA LEU A 3 -8.60 -12.79 -3.81
C LEU A 3 -8.91 -12.85 -2.32
N LEU A 4 -7.88 -12.69 -1.50
CA LEU A 4 -7.94 -12.68 -0.05
C LEU A 4 -7.93 -11.23 0.46
N ASP A 5 -8.77 -10.92 1.44
CA ASP A 5 -8.69 -9.66 2.17
C ASP A 5 -7.48 -9.63 3.13
N PRO A 6 -7.14 -8.46 3.73
CA PRO A 6 -6.05 -8.35 4.70
C PRO A 6 -6.16 -9.29 5.92
N ALA A 7 -7.35 -9.85 6.20
CA ALA A 7 -7.56 -10.84 7.28
C ALA A 7 -7.43 -12.29 6.78
N GLY A 8 -7.06 -12.50 5.51
CA GLY A 8 -6.91 -13.81 4.88
C GLY A 8 -8.21 -14.47 4.45
N LYS A 9 -9.35 -13.74 4.46
CA LYS A 9 -10.63 -14.28 4.01
C LYS A 9 -10.77 -14.13 2.50
N VAL A 10 -11.21 -15.18 1.82
CA VAL A 10 -11.55 -15.13 0.39
C VAL A 10 -12.75 -14.18 0.20
N VAL A 11 -12.54 -13.10 -0.55
CA VAL A 11 -13.57 -12.11 -0.91
C VAL A 11 -14.02 -12.21 -2.35
N SER A 12 -13.22 -12.83 -3.22
CA SER A 12 -13.57 -13.11 -4.61
C SER A 12 -12.79 -14.32 -5.12
N TYR A 13 -13.37 -15.05 -6.08
CA TYR A 13 -12.71 -16.13 -6.77
C TYR A 13 -13.26 -16.25 -8.20
N GLY A 14 -12.43 -16.79 -9.10
CA GLY A 14 -12.87 -17.05 -10.46
C GLY A 14 -11.92 -18.00 -11.19
N HIS A 15 -12.45 -18.76 -12.16
CA HIS A 15 -11.64 -19.59 -13.04
C HIS A 15 -12.14 -19.48 -14.49
N ARG A 16 -11.23 -19.80 -15.43
CA ARG A 16 -11.48 -19.85 -16.87
C ARG A 16 -10.71 -21.02 -17.44
N ASP A 17 -11.37 -21.80 -18.28
CA ASP A 17 -10.73 -22.86 -19.04
C ASP A 17 -10.18 -22.27 -20.34
N LEU A 18 -8.98 -22.70 -20.71
CA LEU A 18 -8.26 -22.22 -21.88
C LEU A 18 -7.76 -23.43 -22.66
N LYS A 19 -7.76 -23.30 -23.98
CA LYS A 19 -7.14 -24.27 -24.88
C LYS A 19 -6.01 -23.57 -25.61
N LEU A 20 -4.78 -23.89 -25.21
CA LEU A 20 -3.56 -23.40 -25.83
C LEU A 20 -2.94 -24.50 -26.69
N ASP A 21 -2.36 -24.12 -27.82
CA ASP A 21 -1.42 -24.97 -28.56
C ASP A 21 0.03 -24.62 -28.14
N MET A 22 1.02 -25.38 -28.64
CA MET A 22 2.40 -25.38 -28.13
C MET A 22 3.13 -24.02 -28.18
N GLN A 23 2.65 -23.03 -28.93
CA GLN A 23 3.33 -21.74 -29.12
C GLN A 23 2.39 -20.52 -29.04
N ARG A 24 1.13 -20.72 -28.64
CA ARG A 24 0.18 -19.62 -28.54
C ARG A 24 0.19 -19.00 -27.16
N GLU A 25 0.34 -17.69 -27.14
CA GLU A 25 0.04 -16.85 -25.99
C GLU A 25 -1.41 -16.39 -26.05
N ASP A 26 -2.06 -16.28 -24.89
CA ASP A 26 -3.39 -15.70 -24.77
C ASP A 26 -3.50 -14.85 -23.49
N THR A 27 -4.41 -13.88 -23.49
CA THR A 27 -4.66 -13.00 -22.34
C THR A 27 -5.99 -13.33 -21.69
N VAL A 28 -5.93 -13.88 -20.48
CA VAL A 28 -7.10 -14.18 -19.66
C VAL A 28 -7.53 -12.93 -18.90
N ARG A 29 -8.81 -12.56 -19.02
CA ARG A 29 -9.38 -11.41 -18.31
C ARG A 29 -10.45 -11.86 -17.34
N PHE A 30 -10.33 -11.37 -16.11
CA PHE A 30 -11.36 -11.48 -15.08
C PHE A 30 -11.88 -10.07 -14.77
N LEU A 31 -13.18 -9.97 -14.55
CA LEU A 31 -13.84 -8.75 -14.12
C LEU A 31 -14.76 -9.12 -12.97
N ASP A 32 -14.62 -8.42 -11.85
CA ASP A 32 -15.44 -8.63 -10.67
C ASP A 32 -15.66 -7.31 -9.94
N ASN A 33 -16.74 -7.22 -9.17
CA ASN A 33 -17.08 -6.05 -8.35
C ASN A 33 -16.92 -6.39 -6.87
N ILE A 34 -15.90 -5.81 -6.24
CA ILE A 34 -15.62 -6.00 -4.82
C ILE A 34 -16.24 -4.85 -4.05
N SER A 35 -17.28 -5.13 -3.26
CA SER A 35 -17.93 -4.13 -2.41
C SER A 35 -17.15 -3.87 -1.12
N ASN A 36 -17.25 -2.66 -0.56
CA ASN A 36 -16.71 -2.28 0.75
C ASN A 36 -15.20 -2.56 0.89
N VAL A 37 -14.45 -2.20 -0.16
CA VAL A 37 -13.01 -2.44 -0.22
C VAL A 37 -12.28 -1.60 0.82
N MET A 38 -11.32 -2.21 1.51
CA MET A 38 -10.33 -1.46 2.31
C MET A 38 -9.33 -0.81 1.35
N ALA A 39 -9.55 0.46 1.05
CA ALA A 39 -8.75 1.17 0.07
C ALA A 39 -7.32 1.43 0.59
N TRP A 40 -6.34 1.25 -0.29
CA TRP A 40 -4.93 1.52 -0.04
C TRP A 40 -4.65 3.03 -0.11
N SER A 41 -3.87 3.53 0.85
CA SER A 41 -3.27 4.86 0.83
C SER A 41 -1.97 4.85 1.66
N HIS A 42 -1.23 5.95 1.65
CA HIS A 42 -0.05 6.07 2.53
C HIS A 42 -0.40 6.04 4.04
N GLU A 43 -1.62 6.40 4.43
CA GLU A 43 -2.08 6.33 5.83
C GLU A 43 -2.64 4.95 6.19
N ALA A 44 -3.30 4.30 5.23
CA ALA A 44 -3.93 2.99 5.35
C ALA A 44 -3.43 2.07 4.23
N PRO A 45 -2.24 1.46 4.38
CA PRO A 45 -1.62 0.64 3.34
C PRO A 45 -2.24 -0.76 3.22
N TYR A 46 -3.58 -0.87 3.18
CA TYR A 46 -4.28 -2.15 3.08
C TYR A 46 -3.98 -2.88 1.77
N LEU A 47 -3.52 -4.12 1.90
CA LEU A 47 -3.19 -4.99 0.78
C LEU A 47 -4.03 -6.27 0.85
N TYR A 48 -4.68 -6.56 -0.26
CA TYR A 48 -5.29 -7.84 -0.55
C TYR A 48 -4.25 -8.77 -1.17
N THR A 49 -4.50 -10.07 -1.15
CA THR A 49 -3.62 -11.05 -1.77
C THR A 49 -4.34 -11.77 -2.89
N ALA A 50 -3.90 -11.55 -4.13
CA ALA A 50 -4.36 -12.30 -5.28
C ALA A 50 -3.50 -13.56 -5.46
N VAL A 51 -4.12 -14.73 -5.35
CA VAL A 51 -3.50 -16.02 -5.61
C VAL A 51 -3.95 -16.50 -6.98
N ILE A 52 -3.03 -16.58 -7.92
CA ILE A 52 -3.25 -17.08 -9.28
C ILE A 52 -2.66 -18.47 -9.35
N LYS A 53 -3.42 -19.41 -9.91
CA LYS A 53 -3.05 -20.82 -10.02
C LYS A 53 -3.36 -21.29 -11.43
N THR A 54 -2.45 -22.01 -12.06
CA THR A 54 -2.74 -22.74 -13.31
C THR A 54 -3.10 -24.18 -12.97
N GLN A 55 -4.06 -24.76 -13.69
CA GLN A 55 -4.47 -26.14 -13.53
C GLN A 55 -4.53 -26.85 -14.89
N TYR A 56 -3.93 -28.03 -14.98
CA TYR A 56 -3.94 -28.89 -16.16
C TYR A 56 -4.29 -30.32 -15.74
N GLU A 57 -5.30 -30.92 -16.35
CA GLU A 57 -5.79 -32.29 -16.06
C GLU A 57 -6.00 -32.55 -14.55
N GLY A 58 -6.59 -31.57 -13.86
CA GLY A 58 -6.86 -31.63 -12.42
C GLY A 58 -5.65 -31.36 -11.51
N ARG A 59 -4.45 -31.19 -12.06
CA ARG A 59 -3.22 -30.88 -11.30
C ARG A 59 -2.87 -29.40 -11.41
N PHE A 60 -2.52 -28.79 -10.28
CA PHE A 60 -2.02 -27.43 -10.29
C PHE A 60 -0.54 -27.40 -10.73
N GLY A 61 -0.20 -26.45 -11.60
CA GLY A 61 1.15 -26.28 -12.16
C GLY A 61 1.90 -25.14 -11.48
N GLU A 62 1.51 -23.91 -11.78
CA GLU A 62 2.14 -22.68 -11.32
C GLU A 62 1.24 -21.94 -10.33
N TYR A 63 1.89 -21.25 -9.39
CA TYR A 63 1.26 -20.41 -8.38
C TYR A 63 1.94 -19.05 -8.37
N LEU A 64 1.16 -17.98 -8.42
CA LEU A 64 1.63 -16.61 -8.24
C LEU A 64 0.83 -15.96 -7.13
N VAL A 65 1.53 -15.26 -6.23
CA VAL A 65 0.94 -14.52 -5.13
C VAL A 65 1.28 -13.06 -5.32
N LEU A 66 0.27 -12.21 -5.50
CA LEU A 66 0.45 -10.80 -5.81
C LEU A 66 -0.28 -9.94 -4.77
N PRO A 67 0.40 -8.97 -4.15
CA PRO A 67 -0.27 -7.98 -3.31
C PRO A 67 -1.07 -7.01 -4.18
N ILE A 68 -2.28 -6.66 -3.75
CA ILE A 68 -3.20 -5.76 -4.45
C ILE A 68 -3.63 -4.64 -3.50
N GLY A 69 -3.26 -3.40 -3.81
CA GLY A 69 -3.77 -2.21 -3.12
C GLY A 69 -4.85 -1.54 -3.97
N PHE A 70 -6.10 -1.57 -3.50
CA PHE A 70 -7.20 -0.91 -4.19
C PHE A 70 -7.16 0.60 -3.96
N ARG A 71 -6.94 1.39 -5.00
CA ARG A 71 -6.98 2.86 -4.92
C ARG A 71 -7.39 3.49 -6.25
N SER A 72 -7.95 4.69 -6.20
CA SER A 72 -8.03 5.58 -7.37
C SER A 72 -6.92 6.63 -7.30
N LEU A 73 -6.39 7.03 -8.45
CA LEU A 73 -5.54 8.21 -8.60
C LEU A 73 -6.19 9.16 -9.58
N SER A 74 -6.15 10.44 -9.26
CA SER A 74 -6.38 11.49 -10.23
C SER A 74 -5.38 12.63 -10.03
N PHE A 75 -5.10 13.34 -11.11
CA PHE A 75 -4.14 14.43 -11.13
C PHE A 75 -4.80 15.64 -11.77
N LYS A 76 -4.82 16.77 -11.06
CA LYS A 76 -5.35 18.03 -11.57
C LYS A 76 -4.37 19.16 -11.26
N GLU A 77 -3.89 19.83 -12.30
CA GLU A 77 -2.95 20.96 -12.18
C GLU A 77 -1.70 20.63 -11.34
N GLY A 78 -1.17 19.41 -11.49
CA GLY A 78 -0.02 18.93 -10.73
C GLY A 78 -0.35 18.35 -9.35
N LYS A 79 -1.57 18.54 -8.84
CA LYS A 79 -1.98 18.05 -7.53
C LYS A 79 -2.55 16.64 -7.66
N MET A 80 -2.05 15.74 -6.83
CA MET A 80 -2.54 14.36 -6.75
C MET A 80 -3.77 14.27 -5.84
N ARG A 81 -4.71 13.41 -6.20
CA ARG A 81 -5.74 12.90 -5.31
C ARG A 81 -5.66 11.38 -5.25
N VAL A 82 -5.88 10.84 -4.06
CA VAL A 82 -6.00 9.40 -3.81
C VAL A 82 -7.37 9.16 -3.23
N ASN A 83 -8.15 8.25 -3.84
CA ASN A 83 -9.51 7.97 -3.40
C ASN A 83 -10.36 9.26 -3.30
N GLU A 84 -10.25 10.12 -4.31
CA GLU A 84 -10.87 11.46 -4.41
C GLU A 84 -10.37 12.54 -3.43
N VAL A 85 -9.51 12.19 -2.48
CA VAL A 85 -8.99 13.11 -1.47
C VAL A 85 -7.66 13.73 -1.93
N PRO A 86 -7.49 15.07 -1.90
CA PRO A 86 -6.21 15.72 -2.19
C PRO A 86 -5.09 15.25 -1.28
N VAL A 87 -3.93 14.96 -1.87
CA VAL A 87 -2.74 14.55 -1.13
C VAL A 87 -1.57 15.42 -1.57
N GLU A 88 -0.95 16.10 -0.60
CA GLU A 88 0.34 16.74 -0.80
C GLU A 88 1.46 15.71 -0.67
N LEU A 89 2.34 15.67 -1.66
CA LEU A 89 3.47 14.75 -1.68
C LEU A 89 4.68 15.41 -1.00
N HIS A 90 5.21 14.74 0.01
CA HIS A 90 6.46 15.07 0.69
C HIS A 90 7.46 13.95 0.41
N ALA A 91 8.31 14.16 -0.58
CA ALA A 91 9.20 13.15 -1.14
C ALA A 91 10.62 13.25 -0.60
N ALA A 92 11.13 12.16 -0.03
CA ALA A 92 12.55 11.98 0.25
C ALA A 92 13.23 11.24 -0.92
N GLU A 93 14.44 11.64 -1.29
CA GLU A 93 15.23 10.82 -2.21
C GLU A 93 15.72 9.55 -1.52
N PHE A 94 15.57 8.40 -2.18
CA PHE A 94 15.91 7.11 -1.57
C PHE A 94 16.47 6.11 -2.59
N ALA A 95 17.42 5.31 -2.14
CA ALA A 95 17.94 4.14 -2.83
C ALA A 95 18.21 3.05 -1.79
N MET A 96 17.82 1.82 -2.09
CA MET A 96 18.07 0.69 -1.22
C MET A 96 19.53 0.24 -1.38
N THR A 97 20.37 0.59 -0.42
CA THR A 97 21.80 0.22 -0.41
C THR A 97 22.16 -0.76 0.72
N SER A 98 21.16 -1.21 1.48
CA SER A 98 21.29 -2.08 2.65
C SER A 98 20.28 -3.23 2.61
N ASP A 99 20.40 -4.16 3.56
CA ASP A 99 19.43 -5.24 3.73
C ASP A 99 18.00 -4.74 4.04
N ILE A 100 17.02 -5.64 3.96
CA ILE A 100 15.60 -5.36 4.14
C ILE A 100 15.29 -4.79 5.53
N ALA A 101 15.92 -5.29 6.60
CA ALA A 101 15.64 -4.86 7.96
C ALA A 101 16.13 -3.43 8.19
N THR A 102 17.37 -3.13 7.78
CA THR A 102 17.93 -1.78 7.84
C THR A 102 17.10 -0.80 7.01
N THR A 103 16.73 -1.19 5.79
CA THR A 103 15.89 -0.38 4.90
C THR A 103 14.51 -0.10 5.52
N THR A 104 13.91 -1.10 6.17
CA THR A 104 12.62 -0.94 6.88
C THR A 104 12.70 0.12 7.97
N GLU A 105 13.77 0.12 8.79
CA GLU A 105 13.95 1.12 9.84
C GLU A 105 14.20 2.53 9.29
N GLN A 106 14.95 2.65 8.19
CA GLN A 106 15.14 3.93 7.50
C GLN A 106 13.81 4.50 6.99
N LEU A 107 12.98 3.67 6.32
CA LEU A 107 11.67 4.09 5.84
C LEU A 107 10.73 4.47 7.00
N ARG A 108 10.75 3.73 8.11
CA ARG A 108 10.00 4.10 9.33
C ARG A 108 10.46 5.44 9.90
N ALA A 109 11.77 5.73 9.86
CA ALA A 109 12.31 7.00 10.30
C ALA A 109 11.85 8.17 9.40
N LEU A 110 11.88 7.99 8.07
CA LEU A 110 11.36 8.99 7.13
C LEU A 110 9.87 9.28 7.35
N ARG A 111 9.07 8.22 7.58
CA ARG A 111 7.65 8.36 7.89
C ARG A 111 7.44 9.19 9.17
N LYS A 112 8.21 8.92 10.23
CA LYS A 112 8.17 9.69 11.49
C LYS A 112 8.55 11.15 11.30
N GLN A 113 9.44 11.45 10.36
CA GLN A 113 9.83 12.83 10.03
C GLN A 113 8.72 13.59 9.28
N GLY A 114 7.73 12.89 8.70
CA GLY A 114 6.64 13.50 7.94
C GLY A 114 6.73 13.31 6.44
N TYR A 115 7.63 12.46 5.94
CA TYR A 115 7.63 12.07 4.52
C TYR A 115 6.56 11.02 4.26
N ASN A 116 5.78 11.21 3.20
CA ASN A 116 4.81 10.24 2.71
C ASN A 116 5.14 9.67 1.33
N ALA A 117 6.20 10.16 0.70
CA ALA A 117 6.63 9.73 -0.61
C ALA A 117 8.14 9.51 -0.69
N LEU A 118 8.56 8.70 -1.65
CA LEU A 118 9.94 8.48 -2.03
C LEU A 118 10.14 8.84 -3.50
N LYS A 119 11.26 9.50 -3.80
CA LYS A 119 11.78 9.61 -5.15
C LYS A 119 12.96 8.65 -5.28
N ILE A 120 12.80 7.63 -6.11
CA ILE A 120 13.84 6.63 -6.32
C ILE A 120 15.01 7.24 -7.09
N LYS A 121 16.23 6.91 -6.69
CA LYS A 121 17.47 7.31 -7.38
C LYS A 121 18.45 6.16 -7.50
N GLY A 122 19.46 6.33 -8.35
CA GLY A 122 20.58 5.38 -8.46
C GLY A 122 20.26 4.10 -9.24
N GLY A 123 19.32 4.17 -10.19
CA GLY A 123 18.98 3.06 -11.09
C GLY A 123 17.90 2.12 -10.56
N PRO A 124 17.71 0.95 -11.22
CA PRO A 124 16.64 0.02 -10.89
C PRO A 124 16.83 -0.51 -9.47
N GLN A 125 15.75 -0.55 -8.70
CA GLN A 125 15.75 -1.06 -7.33
C GLN A 125 15.23 -2.48 -7.27
N LEU A 126 15.60 -3.20 -6.22
CA LEU A 126 15.04 -4.51 -5.91
C LEU A 126 13.53 -4.41 -5.69
N ASP A 127 12.79 -5.43 -6.13
CA ASP A 127 11.33 -5.53 -5.96
C ASP A 127 10.90 -5.35 -4.50
N ALA A 128 11.70 -5.90 -3.58
CA ALA A 128 11.52 -5.78 -2.13
C ALA A 128 11.39 -4.33 -1.63
N LEU A 129 12.00 -3.33 -2.30
CA LEU A 129 11.83 -1.93 -1.92
C LEU A 129 10.39 -1.47 -2.16
N TYR A 130 9.79 -1.83 -3.30
CA TYR A 130 8.42 -1.45 -3.62
C TYR A 130 7.42 -2.22 -2.74
N GLU A 131 7.69 -3.48 -2.43
CA GLU A 131 6.90 -4.24 -1.43
C GLU A 131 6.93 -3.57 -0.05
N LEU A 132 8.10 -3.09 0.38
CA LEU A 132 8.22 -2.31 1.62
C LEU A 132 7.42 -1.00 1.54
N CYS A 133 7.46 -0.29 0.40
CA CYS A 133 6.69 0.93 0.21
C CYS A 133 5.18 0.68 0.23
N ASP A 134 4.73 -0.41 -0.41
CA ASP A 134 3.34 -0.84 -0.41
C ASP A 134 2.84 -1.10 1.01
N ARG A 135 3.64 -1.80 1.82
CA ARG A 135 3.30 -2.18 3.21
C ARG A 135 3.41 -1.03 4.20
N LEU A 136 4.47 -0.24 4.09
CA LEU A 136 4.74 0.86 5.02
C LEU A 136 3.96 2.12 4.66
N GLY A 137 3.26 2.13 3.53
CA GLY A 137 2.45 3.25 3.08
C GLY A 137 3.30 4.43 2.63
N PHE A 138 4.08 4.24 1.56
CA PHE A 138 4.77 5.32 0.85
C PHE A 138 4.22 5.42 -0.57
N TYR A 139 4.09 6.65 -1.07
CA TYR A 139 4.00 6.88 -2.50
C TYR A 139 5.40 6.84 -3.12
N VAL A 140 5.51 6.37 -4.35
CA VAL A 140 6.79 6.20 -5.04
C VAL A 140 6.75 6.91 -6.39
N ILE A 141 7.72 7.79 -6.60
CA ILE A 141 8.11 8.31 -7.90
C ILE A 141 9.28 7.43 -8.37
N ASN A 142 8.99 6.46 -9.23
CA ASN A 142 10.00 5.53 -9.72
C ASN A 142 10.82 6.19 -10.83
N GLN A 143 12.14 5.94 -10.90
CA GLN A 143 13.04 6.63 -11.82
C GLN A 143 13.81 5.65 -12.68
N ALA A 144 13.79 5.88 -14.00
CA ALA A 144 14.53 5.09 -14.96
C ALA A 144 16.03 5.35 -14.83
N ASP A 145 16.82 4.35 -15.18
CA ASP A 145 18.29 4.37 -15.06
C ASP A 145 18.97 5.16 -16.18
N VAL A 146 18.60 6.42 -16.32
CA VAL A 146 19.12 7.31 -17.35
C VAL A 146 19.72 8.54 -16.68
N ASN A 147 21.06 8.61 -16.69
CA ASN A 147 21.83 9.73 -16.18
C ASN A 147 23.01 10.03 -17.10
N THR A 148 22.99 11.20 -17.75
CA THR A 148 24.07 11.68 -18.63
C THR A 148 24.79 12.90 -18.07
N SER A 149 24.75 13.11 -16.76
CA SER A 149 25.38 14.24 -16.06
C SER A 149 26.88 14.39 -16.33
N ARG A 150 27.55 13.31 -16.72
CA ARG A 150 28.98 13.29 -17.09
C ARG A 150 29.28 13.76 -18.52
N HIS A 151 28.26 13.97 -19.35
CA HIS A 151 28.40 14.48 -20.71
C HIS A 151 28.12 15.99 -20.79
N SER A 152 28.51 16.60 -21.91
CA SER A 152 28.11 17.99 -22.23
C SER A 152 26.59 18.14 -22.19
N THR A 153 26.08 19.32 -21.85
CA THR A 153 24.65 19.65 -21.96
C THR A 153 24.23 19.99 -23.40
N SER A 154 25.19 20.15 -24.32
CA SER A 154 24.96 20.48 -25.73
C SER A 154 24.08 19.44 -26.41
N ARG A 155 23.02 19.88 -27.10
CA ARG A 155 22.15 19.00 -27.91
C ARG A 155 22.61 18.89 -29.38
N ARG A 156 23.77 19.43 -29.74
CA ARG A 156 24.33 19.32 -31.10
C ARG A 156 24.86 17.90 -31.34
N VAL A 157 25.05 17.54 -32.61
CA VAL A 157 25.71 16.29 -33.01
C VAL A 157 27.05 16.13 -32.27
N GLY A 158 27.28 14.96 -31.66
CA GLY A 158 28.45 14.70 -30.82
C GLY A 158 28.40 15.32 -29.42
N GLY A 159 27.27 15.90 -29.02
CA GLY A 159 27.02 16.46 -27.69
C GLY A 159 26.51 15.43 -26.68
N ASN A 160 25.38 15.71 -26.04
CA ASN A 160 24.75 14.84 -25.06
C ASN A 160 24.05 13.64 -25.72
N PRO A 161 24.21 12.41 -25.19
CA PRO A 161 23.53 11.22 -25.71
C PRO A 161 22.00 11.31 -25.73
N SER A 162 21.40 12.14 -24.87
CA SER A 162 19.94 12.31 -24.78
C SER A 162 19.32 12.89 -26.05
N ASN A 163 20.12 13.47 -26.96
CA ASN A 163 19.67 13.95 -28.27
C ASN A 163 20.31 13.20 -29.46
N ASP A 164 20.98 12.07 -29.21
CA ASP A 164 21.62 11.26 -30.25
C ASP A 164 20.73 10.04 -30.59
N PRO A 165 20.12 9.98 -31.79
CA PRO A 165 19.22 8.89 -32.17
C PRO A 165 19.81 7.49 -32.08
N THR A 166 21.14 7.34 -32.11
CA THR A 166 21.77 6.01 -31.94
C THR A 166 21.52 5.41 -30.55
N TRP A 167 21.16 6.24 -29.56
CA TRP A 167 20.85 5.82 -28.20
C TRP A 167 19.34 5.66 -27.93
N GLU A 168 18.47 5.95 -28.91
CA GLU A 168 17.01 5.93 -28.74
C GLU A 168 16.52 4.62 -28.11
N ALA A 169 16.88 3.48 -28.72
CA ALA A 169 16.46 2.17 -28.26
C ALA A 169 16.85 1.91 -26.79
N ALA A 170 18.03 2.35 -26.36
CA ALA A 170 18.52 2.14 -25.01
C ALA A 170 17.84 3.05 -23.97
N TYR A 171 17.34 4.21 -24.38
CA TYR A 171 16.55 5.12 -23.53
C TYR A 171 15.11 4.60 -23.38
N VAL A 172 14.49 4.18 -24.48
CA VAL A 172 13.14 3.62 -24.48
C VAL A 172 13.09 2.33 -23.66
N ASP A 173 14.05 1.43 -23.86
CA ASP A 173 14.15 0.16 -23.13
C ASP A 173 14.20 0.38 -21.61
N ARG A 174 15.03 1.30 -21.11
CA ARG A 174 15.13 1.59 -19.67
C ARG A 174 13.84 2.19 -19.10
N ALA A 175 13.19 3.09 -19.83
CA ALA A 175 11.93 3.68 -19.39
C ALA A 175 10.80 2.63 -19.33
N VAL A 176 10.67 1.83 -20.39
CA VAL A 176 9.67 0.75 -20.48
C VAL A 176 9.96 -0.36 -19.46
N GLY A 177 11.23 -0.75 -19.29
CA GLY A 177 11.66 -1.74 -18.31
C GLY A 177 11.29 -1.34 -16.88
N MET A 178 11.56 -0.09 -16.49
CA MET A 178 11.12 0.46 -15.20
C MET A 178 9.60 0.33 -15.02
N TYR A 179 8.82 0.70 -16.04
CA TYR A 179 7.36 0.58 -15.99
C TYR A 179 6.93 -0.87 -15.77
N HIS A 180 7.42 -1.80 -16.58
CA HIS A 180 7.01 -3.21 -16.49
C HIS A 180 7.40 -3.86 -15.17
N ALA A 181 8.56 -3.49 -14.61
CA ALA A 181 9.01 -3.98 -13.32
C ALA A 181 8.13 -3.50 -12.17
N SER A 182 7.63 -2.25 -12.19
CA SER A 182 6.99 -1.67 -11.00
C SER A 182 5.51 -1.28 -11.16
N LYS A 183 4.89 -1.50 -12.33
CA LYS A 183 3.53 -1.00 -12.63
C LYS A 183 2.44 -1.51 -11.69
N ASN A 184 2.62 -2.70 -11.11
CA ASN A 184 1.62 -3.37 -10.28
C ASN A 184 1.65 -2.93 -8.81
N HIS A 185 2.69 -2.22 -8.37
CA HIS A 185 2.77 -1.74 -6.99
C HIS A 185 1.81 -0.57 -6.77
N PRO A 186 0.89 -0.66 -5.79
CA PRO A 186 0.02 0.45 -5.43
C PRO A 186 0.81 1.67 -4.94
N SER A 187 2.00 1.50 -4.37
CA SER A 187 2.87 2.61 -3.97
C SER A 187 3.34 3.48 -5.16
N VAL A 188 3.53 2.90 -6.35
CA VAL A 188 4.05 3.66 -7.50
C VAL A 188 2.97 4.55 -8.10
N VAL A 189 3.12 5.86 -7.89
CA VAL A 189 2.16 6.90 -8.32
C VAL A 189 2.66 7.73 -9.49
N ALA A 190 3.95 7.69 -9.80
CA ALA A 190 4.54 8.43 -10.91
C ALA A 190 5.82 7.74 -11.41
N PHE A 191 6.19 8.06 -12.64
CA PHE A 191 7.42 7.57 -13.29
C PHE A 191 8.27 8.75 -13.76
N SER A 192 9.58 8.68 -13.58
CA SER A 192 10.55 9.67 -14.07
C SER A 192 11.46 9.01 -15.09
N ILE A 193 11.50 9.52 -16.32
CA ILE A 193 12.19 8.84 -17.43
C ILE A 193 13.71 9.07 -17.46
N ALA A 194 14.21 10.02 -16.66
CA ALA A 194 15.64 10.26 -16.48
C ALA A 194 15.90 11.14 -15.25
N GLU A 195 17.17 11.16 -14.84
CA GLU A 195 17.74 12.15 -13.93
C GLU A 195 18.91 12.87 -14.59
N GLN A 196 19.17 14.11 -14.14
CA GLN A 196 20.39 14.89 -14.41
C GLN A 196 20.96 14.76 -15.84
N SER A 197 20.07 14.71 -16.83
CA SER A 197 20.41 14.57 -18.24
C SER A 197 20.11 15.86 -18.98
N SER A 198 20.66 16.06 -20.18
CA SER A 198 20.09 17.06 -21.10
C SER A 198 18.76 16.54 -21.66
N ASN A 199 17.95 17.39 -22.28
CA ASN A 199 16.76 16.94 -23.01
C ASN A 199 17.10 16.62 -24.47
N GLY A 200 16.21 15.93 -25.19
CA GLY A 200 16.40 15.66 -26.60
C GLY A 200 15.56 14.49 -27.14
N TYR A 201 15.82 14.15 -28.40
CA TYR A 201 15.11 13.15 -29.18
C TYR A 201 14.87 11.83 -28.42
N CYS A 202 15.87 11.27 -27.75
CA CYS A 202 15.73 10.01 -27.02
C CYS A 202 14.72 10.13 -25.86
N LEU A 203 14.69 11.27 -25.15
CA LEU A 203 13.75 11.50 -24.06
C LEU A 203 12.34 11.87 -24.54
N TYR A 204 12.21 12.42 -25.76
CA TYR A 204 10.91 12.59 -26.41
C TYR A 204 10.30 11.22 -26.73
N GLU A 205 11.08 10.31 -27.34
CA GLU A 205 10.62 8.97 -27.66
C GLU A 205 10.34 8.12 -26.41
N SER A 206 11.17 8.20 -25.37
CA SER A 206 10.89 7.57 -24.07
C SER A 206 9.59 8.07 -23.45
N TYR A 207 9.33 9.38 -23.47
CA TYR A 207 8.08 9.94 -22.97
C TYR A 207 6.89 9.41 -23.78
N LEU A 208 6.93 9.45 -25.11
CA LEU A 208 5.86 8.95 -25.96
C LEU A 208 5.61 7.45 -25.77
N ALA A 209 6.66 6.64 -25.66
CA ALA A 209 6.55 5.22 -25.36
C ALA A 209 5.86 4.98 -24.01
N MET A 210 6.27 5.73 -22.97
CA MET A 210 5.64 5.66 -21.65
C MET A 210 4.17 6.10 -21.71
N LYS A 211 3.81 7.17 -22.43
CA LYS A 211 2.42 7.62 -22.59
C LYS A 211 1.54 6.65 -23.38
N ARG A 212 2.10 5.71 -24.16
CA ARG A 212 1.32 4.62 -24.76
C ARG A 212 0.96 3.54 -23.73
N LEU A 213 1.82 3.31 -22.73
CA LEU A 213 1.65 2.30 -21.69
C LEU A 213 0.91 2.81 -20.45
N GLU A 214 1.16 4.05 -20.06
CA GLU A 214 0.69 4.67 -18.83
C GLU A 214 -0.22 5.86 -19.13
N GLN A 215 -1.50 5.71 -18.77
CA GLN A 215 -2.55 6.69 -19.05
C GLN A 215 -3.01 7.46 -17.80
N VAL A 216 -2.70 6.95 -16.60
CA VAL A 216 -3.22 7.47 -15.33
C VAL A 216 -2.14 8.19 -14.54
N ARG A 217 -0.96 7.58 -14.39
CA ARG A 217 0.15 8.11 -13.59
C ARG A 217 0.99 9.08 -14.42
N PRO A 218 1.44 10.21 -13.85
CA PRO A 218 2.27 11.16 -14.57
C PRO A 218 3.64 10.58 -14.93
N VAL A 219 4.09 10.90 -16.13
CA VAL A 219 5.44 10.62 -16.64
C VAL A 219 6.24 11.91 -16.59
N LEU A 220 7.29 11.93 -15.79
CA LEU A 220 8.02 13.12 -15.40
C LEU A 220 9.39 13.16 -16.03
N TYR A 221 9.83 14.37 -16.34
CA TYR A 221 11.24 14.69 -16.54
C TYR A 221 11.48 16.14 -16.10
N PRO A 222 11.90 16.38 -14.85
CA PRO A 222 12.01 17.75 -14.31
C PRO A 222 12.97 18.66 -15.09
N ALA A 223 13.96 18.08 -15.78
CA ALA A 223 14.90 18.81 -16.61
C ALA A 223 14.42 19.02 -18.07
N ALA A 224 13.14 18.78 -18.36
CA ALA A 224 12.52 19.09 -19.66
C ALA A 224 12.53 20.59 -20.01
N ALA A 225 12.81 21.47 -19.04
CA ALA A 225 12.90 22.92 -19.22
C ALA A 225 11.63 23.56 -19.85
N GLY A 226 10.46 23.05 -19.48
CA GLY A 226 9.16 23.53 -19.98
C GLY A 226 8.73 22.95 -21.32
N GLU A 227 9.51 22.02 -21.89
CA GLU A 227 9.10 21.25 -23.06
C GLU A 227 8.00 20.23 -22.71
N TRP A 228 7.29 19.76 -23.73
CA TRP A 228 6.07 18.96 -23.60
C TRP A 228 6.28 17.53 -23.06
N ASN A 229 7.52 17.04 -22.99
CA ASN A 229 7.85 15.67 -22.59
C ASN A 229 7.97 15.49 -21.06
N SER A 230 7.17 16.22 -20.30
CA SER A 230 6.98 16.00 -18.87
C SER A 230 5.56 16.37 -18.47
N ASP A 231 4.88 15.43 -17.81
CA ASP A 231 3.67 15.72 -17.08
C ASP A 231 4.00 16.59 -15.85
N ARG A 232 2.96 17.18 -15.26
CA ARG A 232 3.10 17.98 -14.04
C ARG A 232 2.73 17.14 -12.81
N LEU A 233 3.61 17.16 -11.82
CA LEU A 233 3.35 16.64 -10.48
C LEU A 233 4.05 17.54 -9.46
N ASP A 234 3.27 18.11 -8.55
CA ASP A 234 3.76 18.97 -7.49
C ASP A 234 4.10 18.09 -6.27
N TYR A 235 5.34 18.19 -5.78
CA TYR A 235 5.79 17.52 -4.56
C TYR A 235 6.85 18.37 -3.84
N ALA A 236 6.81 18.39 -2.52
CA ALA A 236 7.81 19.01 -1.68
C ALA A 236 8.97 18.04 -1.41
N THR A 237 10.19 18.56 -1.31
CA THR A 237 11.39 17.79 -0.89
C THR A 237 11.67 17.93 0.60
N THR A 238 10.74 18.53 1.34
CA THR A 238 10.78 18.71 2.79
C THR A 238 9.67 17.89 3.42
N PRO A 239 9.84 17.43 4.67
CA PRO A 239 8.80 16.67 5.35
C PRO A 239 7.54 17.53 5.53
N ALA A 240 6.38 16.85 5.66
CA ALA A 240 5.16 17.52 6.06
C ALA A 240 5.37 18.17 7.45
N PRO A 241 4.84 19.37 7.70
CA PRO A 241 4.77 19.89 9.06
C PRO A 241 4.04 18.87 9.94
N ALA A 242 4.44 18.77 11.21
CA ALA A 242 3.87 17.81 12.16
C ALA A 242 2.38 18.07 12.38
N LEU A 243 1.54 17.53 11.51
CA LEU A 243 0.09 17.49 11.68
C LEU A 243 -0.24 16.34 12.63
N ALA A 244 -1.17 16.59 13.54
CA ALA A 244 -1.51 15.75 14.68
C ALA A 244 -1.75 14.28 14.25
N GLN A 245 -0.77 13.42 14.49
CA GLN A 245 -0.93 11.97 14.40
C GLN A 245 -1.88 11.51 15.50
N SER A 246 -3.18 11.47 15.19
CA SER A 246 -4.25 10.62 15.75
C SER A 246 -5.57 11.29 15.38
N SER A 247 -6.17 10.85 14.28
CA SER A 247 -7.46 11.36 13.85
C SER A 247 -8.64 10.77 14.63
N VAL A 248 -8.36 9.75 15.45
CA VAL A 248 -9.38 9.02 16.20
C VAL A 248 -9.60 9.72 17.52
N ALA A 249 -10.82 10.19 17.72
CA ALA A 249 -11.21 10.82 18.98
C ALA A 249 -12.41 10.11 19.58
N VAL A 250 -12.43 10.05 20.90
CA VAL A 250 -13.59 9.59 21.68
C VAL A 250 -14.11 10.77 22.47
N ARG A 251 -15.37 11.14 22.23
CA ARG A 251 -16.03 12.25 22.92
C ARG A 251 -17.31 11.75 23.58
N GLN A 252 -17.52 12.10 24.85
CA GLN A 252 -18.78 11.82 25.52
C GLN A 252 -19.92 12.69 24.96
N LEU A 253 -21.03 12.05 24.57
CA LEU A 253 -22.28 12.71 24.18
C LEU A 253 -23.24 12.80 25.36
N ASP A 254 -23.37 11.69 26.09
CA ASP A 254 -24.17 11.57 27.30
C ASP A 254 -23.49 10.59 28.29
N LYS A 255 -24.10 10.33 29.45
CA LYS A 255 -23.60 9.46 30.51
C LYS A 255 -23.12 8.09 30.02
N THR A 256 -23.83 7.51 29.07
CA THR A 256 -23.56 6.16 28.53
C THR A 256 -23.21 6.16 27.05
N GLU A 257 -23.23 7.32 26.38
CA GLU A 257 -23.06 7.43 24.94
C GLU A 257 -21.79 8.19 24.58
N PHE A 258 -20.98 7.57 23.72
CA PHE A 258 -19.68 8.08 23.30
C PHE A 258 -19.62 8.14 21.78
N LEU A 259 -19.28 9.29 21.23
CA LEU A 259 -18.99 9.46 19.81
C LEU A 259 -17.53 9.10 19.55
N ILE A 260 -17.32 8.13 18.68
CA ILE A 260 -16.00 7.79 18.15
C ILE A 260 -15.92 8.38 16.73
N SER A 261 -14.98 9.27 16.48
CA SER A 261 -14.80 9.94 15.19
C SER A 261 -13.47 9.57 14.56
N ASN A 262 -13.47 9.32 13.25
CA ASN A 262 -12.27 9.19 12.42
C ASN A 262 -12.06 10.47 11.62
N GLY A 263 -11.12 11.30 12.04
CA GLY A 263 -10.73 12.50 11.32
C GLY A 263 -9.77 12.26 10.13
N SER A 264 -9.40 11.02 9.81
CA SER A 264 -8.60 10.74 8.61
C SER A 264 -9.55 10.78 7.42
N GLU A 265 -9.16 11.49 6.37
CA GLU A 265 -9.90 11.54 5.11
C GLU A 265 -9.55 10.34 4.20
N LEU A 266 -8.47 9.61 4.50
CA LEU A 266 -7.96 8.53 3.65
C LEU A 266 -8.10 7.13 4.26
N ALA A 267 -7.92 7.03 5.58
CA ALA A 267 -7.77 5.75 6.26
C ALA A 267 -9.07 5.35 6.97
N PRO A 268 -9.83 4.36 6.45
CA PRO A 268 -10.88 3.75 7.26
C PRO A 268 -10.26 2.96 8.41
N ILE A 269 -10.99 2.87 9.51
CA ILE A 269 -10.62 2.11 10.70
C ILE A 269 -11.47 0.85 10.72
N ASP A 270 -10.84 -0.31 10.51
CA ASP A 270 -11.42 -1.58 10.93
C ASP A 270 -10.86 -1.91 12.31
N GLY A 271 -11.63 -1.61 13.35
CA GLY A 271 -11.17 -1.61 14.73
C GLY A 271 -12.19 -2.14 15.71
N VAL A 272 -11.84 -2.06 16.98
CA VAL A 272 -12.63 -2.51 18.12
C VAL A 272 -12.66 -1.39 19.14
N ALA A 273 -13.86 -1.00 19.59
CA ALA A 273 -13.99 -0.22 20.81
C ALA A 273 -14.05 -1.18 21.99
N CYS A 274 -13.06 -1.08 22.86
CA CYS A 274 -13.03 -1.73 24.15
C CYS A 274 -13.54 -0.72 25.19
N TYR A 275 -14.45 -1.13 26.05
CA TYR A 275 -14.88 -0.32 27.19
C TYR A 275 -14.73 -1.07 28.51
N ALA A 276 -14.42 -0.34 29.58
CA ALA A 276 -14.43 -0.85 30.95
C ALA A 276 -15.11 0.17 31.88
N VAL A 277 -16.08 -0.31 32.66
CA VAL A 277 -16.82 0.46 33.66
C VAL A 277 -16.33 0.06 35.03
N ARG A 278 -15.82 1.02 35.80
CA ARG A 278 -15.29 0.83 37.14
C ARG A 278 -16.16 1.53 38.18
N VAL A 279 -16.33 0.89 39.34
CA VAL A 279 -16.87 1.51 40.56
C VAL A 279 -15.81 1.37 41.64
N GLY A 280 -15.13 2.48 41.96
CA GLY A 280 -13.92 2.44 42.77
C GLY A 280 -12.82 1.65 42.06
N ARG A 281 -12.34 0.56 42.68
CA ARG A 281 -11.28 -0.29 42.10
C ARG A 281 -11.81 -1.49 41.31
N SER A 282 -13.12 -1.75 41.35
CA SER A 282 -13.71 -2.94 40.75
C SER A 282 -14.25 -2.64 39.35
N VAL A 283 -13.87 -3.45 38.37
CA VAL A 283 -14.52 -3.48 37.04
C VAL A 283 -15.87 -4.16 37.20
N VAL A 284 -16.95 -3.46 36.87
CA VAL A 284 -18.33 -3.97 37.00
C VAL A 284 -18.93 -4.36 35.65
N ALA A 285 -18.43 -3.80 34.55
CA ALA A 285 -18.79 -4.17 33.19
C ALA A 285 -17.61 -3.90 32.26
N GLU A 286 -17.41 -4.76 31.27
CA GLU A 286 -16.45 -4.57 30.18
C GLU A 286 -16.99 -5.23 28.92
N GLY A 287 -16.48 -4.83 27.76
CA GLY A 287 -16.87 -5.40 26.50
C GLY A 287 -16.14 -4.81 25.32
N GLU A 288 -16.32 -5.46 24.16
CA GLU A 288 -15.72 -5.08 22.90
C GLU A 288 -16.79 -4.97 21.81
N VAL A 289 -16.71 -3.92 20.99
CA VAL A 289 -17.61 -3.70 19.86
C VAL A 289 -16.78 -3.52 18.60
N LYS A 290 -16.88 -4.49 17.67
CA LYS A 290 -16.29 -4.36 16.34
C LYS A 290 -16.90 -3.17 15.60
N MET A 291 -16.05 -2.38 14.97
CA MET A 291 -16.46 -1.27 14.16
C MET A 291 -15.63 -1.11 12.91
N MET A 292 -16.35 -0.87 11.82
CA MET A 292 -15.78 -0.25 10.63
C MET A 292 -16.20 1.21 10.65
N LEU A 293 -15.22 2.10 10.72
CA LEU A 293 -15.39 3.54 10.65
C LEU A 293 -14.79 4.02 9.33
N ALA A 294 -15.62 4.45 8.40
CA ALA A 294 -15.14 5.05 7.15
C ALA A 294 -14.30 6.30 7.46
N ALA A 295 -13.45 6.68 6.50
CA ALA A 295 -12.73 7.95 6.56
C ALA A 295 -13.72 9.13 6.73
N GLY A 296 -13.37 10.09 7.60
CA GLY A 296 -14.19 11.26 7.93
C GLY A 296 -15.49 10.98 8.68
N SER A 297 -15.77 9.72 9.04
CA SER A 297 -17.05 9.33 9.65
C SER A 297 -17.00 9.27 11.18
N SER A 298 -18.16 9.06 11.79
CA SER A 298 -18.29 8.86 13.24
C SER A 298 -19.30 7.78 13.57
N ARG A 299 -19.13 7.09 14.69
CA ARG A 299 -20.06 6.09 15.21
C ARG A 299 -20.26 6.27 16.70
N THR A 300 -21.50 6.09 17.16
CA THR A 300 -21.83 6.09 18.59
C THR A 300 -21.59 4.71 19.20
N LEU A 301 -20.92 4.69 20.36
CA LEU A 301 -20.79 3.56 21.26
C LEU A 301 -21.67 3.80 22.49
N THR A 302 -22.52 2.84 22.81
CA THR A 302 -23.32 2.84 24.05
C THR A 302 -22.71 1.87 25.05
N VAL A 303 -22.37 2.35 26.25
CA VAL A 303 -21.75 1.56 27.31
C VAL A 303 -22.78 1.22 28.39
N PRO A 304 -23.01 -0.06 28.71
CA PRO A 304 -23.97 -0.47 29.72
C PRO A 304 -23.48 -0.13 31.14
N ILE A 305 -24.32 0.55 31.92
CA ILE A 305 -24.08 0.88 33.34
C ILE A 305 -25.10 0.22 34.29
N ASP A 306 -25.78 -0.82 33.82
CA ASP A 306 -26.86 -1.50 34.57
C ASP A 306 -26.35 -2.08 35.90
N LYS A 307 -25.10 -2.58 35.88
CA LYS A 307 -24.41 -3.15 37.05
C LYS A 307 -23.90 -2.10 38.04
N VAL A 308 -23.95 -0.80 37.71
CA VAL A 308 -23.67 0.28 38.65
C VAL A 308 -24.90 0.47 39.55
N LYS A 309 -24.70 0.48 40.87
CA LYS A 309 -25.79 0.73 41.83
C LYS A 309 -26.20 2.21 41.81
N ASP A 310 -27.48 2.47 42.03
CA ASP A 310 -28.03 3.82 42.15
C ASP A 310 -27.29 4.67 43.19
N GLY A 311 -27.00 5.91 42.82
CA GLY A 311 -26.26 6.86 43.65
C GLY A 311 -24.76 6.57 43.77
N LYS A 312 -24.20 5.61 43.02
CA LYS A 312 -22.74 5.38 42.96
C LYS A 312 -22.09 6.13 41.81
N ALA A 313 -20.90 6.66 42.08
CA ALA A 313 -19.99 7.15 41.06
C ALA A 313 -19.34 5.97 40.32
N TYR A 314 -19.02 6.20 39.05
CA TYR A 314 -18.37 5.25 38.18
C TYR A 314 -17.41 5.97 37.23
N THR A 315 -16.47 5.22 36.68
CA THR A 315 -15.53 5.67 35.64
C THR A 315 -15.65 4.75 34.44
N ILE A 316 -15.76 5.32 33.23
CA ILE A 316 -15.77 4.59 31.97
C ILE A 316 -14.46 4.88 31.25
N GLU A 317 -13.69 3.82 30.98
CA GLU A 317 -12.53 3.85 30.10
C GLU A 317 -12.97 3.32 28.73
N VAL A 318 -12.74 4.09 27.68
CA VAL A 318 -12.96 3.67 26.28
C VAL A 318 -11.63 3.68 25.55
N ARG A 319 -11.30 2.59 24.87
CA ARG A 319 -10.13 2.45 24.00
C ARG A 319 -10.57 2.04 22.61
N VAL A 320 -10.05 2.71 21.60
CA VAL A 320 -10.21 2.29 20.20
C VAL A 320 -8.93 1.62 19.77
N GLU A 321 -9.05 0.36 19.38
CA GLU A 321 -7.94 -0.50 18.98
C GLU A 321 -8.12 -0.93 17.54
N GLN A 322 -7.04 -1.08 16.78
CA GLN A 322 -7.07 -1.60 15.42
C GLN A 322 -6.07 -2.76 15.31
N PRO A 323 -6.46 -3.91 14.73
CA PRO A 323 -5.51 -4.97 14.42
C PRO A 323 -4.44 -4.44 13.48
N ASP A 324 -3.16 -4.69 13.77
CA ASP A 324 -2.10 -4.44 12.80
C ASP A 324 -2.29 -5.43 11.63
N PRO A 325 -2.51 -4.96 10.39
CA PRO A 325 -2.72 -5.87 9.27
C PRO A 325 -1.48 -6.73 9.06
N GLN A 326 -1.65 -8.05 9.23
CA GLN A 326 -0.60 -9.03 8.95
C GLN A 326 -0.62 -9.36 7.47
N TYR A 327 0.29 -8.75 6.71
CA TYR A 327 0.46 -9.10 5.31
C TYR A 327 1.31 -10.36 5.17
N ILE A 328 0.72 -11.43 4.61
CA ILE A 328 1.46 -12.64 4.26
C ILE A 328 2.13 -12.41 2.91
N TYR A 329 3.45 -12.25 2.92
CA TYR A 329 4.29 -12.26 1.74
C TYR A 329 5.08 -13.56 1.71
N VAL A 330 4.88 -14.34 0.66
CA VAL A 330 5.75 -15.49 0.38
C VAL A 330 6.87 -14.97 -0.51
N HIS A 331 8.01 -14.65 0.08
CA HIS A 331 9.23 -14.53 -0.72
C HIS A 331 9.49 -15.92 -1.32
N HIS A 332 9.54 -16.02 -2.65
CA HIS A 332 10.14 -17.18 -3.29
C HIS A 332 11.60 -17.22 -2.84
N VAL A 333 11.88 -18.01 -1.81
CA VAL A 333 13.25 -18.44 -1.53
C VAL A 333 13.59 -19.34 -2.70
N GLU A 334 14.49 -18.89 -3.58
CA GLU A 334 15.14 -19.80 -4.52
C GLU A 334 15.73 -20.93 -3.69
N ASP A 335 15.24 -22.15 -3.92
CA ASP A 335 15.76 -23.33 -3.26
C ASP A 335 17.20 -23.53 -3.74
N THR A 336 18.18 -23.04 -2.98
CA THR A 336 19.61 -23.18 -3.28
C THR A 336 20.12 -24.61 -3.07
N THR A 337 19.23 -25.55 -2.75
CA THR A 337 19.59 -26.96 -2.63
C THR A 337 19.88 -27.51 -4.03
N PRO A 338 21.04 -28.15 -4.27
CA PRO A 338 21.34 -28.72 -5.58
C PRO A 338 20.23 -29.71 -5.96
N GLN A 339 19.54 -29.42 -7.07
CA GLN A 339 18.52 -30.31 -7.59
C GLN A 339 19.16 -31.67 -7.90
N PRO A 340 18.63 -32.79 -7.39
CA PRO A 340 19.10 -34.11 -7.79
C PRO A 340 18.87 -34.27 -9.30
N GLU A 341 19.88 -34.84 -9.97
CA GLU A 341 19.94 -35.01 -11.43
C GLU A 341 18.57 -35.35 -12.05
N GLN A 342 18.22 -34.61 -13.10
CA GLN A 342 17.07 -34.87 -13.97
C GLN A 342 17.14 -36.31 -14.50
N THR A 343 16.49 -37.23 -13.80
CA THR A 343 16.26 -38.57 -14.31
C THR A 343 15.09 -38.51 -15.28
N ARG A 344 15.39 -38.87 -16.54
CA ARG A 344 14.42 -39.05 -17.63
C ARG A 344 13.22 -39.85 -17.14
N VAL A 345 12.04 -39.45 -17.63
CA VAL A 345 10.70 -40.06 -17.46
C VAL A 345 9.86 -39.50 -16.30
N GLY A 346 9.09 -38.46 -16.62
CA GLY A 346 7.65 -38.45 -16.34
C GLY A 346 7.17 -38.39 -14.88
N LYS A 347 7.87 -37.71 -13.97
CA LYS A 347 7.32 -37.33 -12.66
C LYS A 347 7.50 -35.84 -12.38
N VAL A 348 6.41 -35.09 -12.59
CA VAL A 348 6.25 -33.75 -11.99
C VAL A 348 6.10 -33.94 -10.49
N ILE A 349 7.00 -33.33 -9.72
CA ILE A 349 6.98 -33.38 -8.26
C ILE A 349 5.64 -32.80 -7.78
N THR A 350 4.80 -33.69 -7.27
CA THR A 350 3.45 -33.39 -6.80
C THR A 350 3.47 -33.35 -5.27
N THR A 351 4.15 -32.37 -4.67
CA THR A 351 4.06 -32.15 -3.22
C THR A 351 4.22 -30.69 -2.84
N VAL A 352 3.27 -29.85 -3.26
CA VAL A 352 2.96 -28.58 -2.58
C VAL A 352 1.59 -28.74 -1.93
N ARG A 353 1.45 -29.73 -1.04
CA ARG A 353 0.22 -29.93 -0.27
C ARG A 353 0.30 -29.38 1.15
N GLU A 354 1.48 -28.94 1.60
CA GLU A 354 1.69 -28.54 3.00
C GLU A 354 2.05 -27.06 3.22
N PHE A 355 2.37 -26.28 2.18
CA PHE A 355 2.77 -24.88 2.38
C PHE A 355 1.61 -23.89 2.64
N PHE A 356 0.36 -24.28 2.42
CA PHE A 356 -0.80 -23.39 2.61
C PHE A 356 -1.89 -23.96 3.53
N ARG A 357 -1.49 -24.76 4.52
CA ARG A 357 -2.22 -24.83 5.79
C ARG A 357 -1.49 -24.03 6.88
N TYR A 358 -0.95 -22.87 6.52
CA TYR A 358 -0.88 -21.82 7.53
C TYR A 358 -2.29 -21.23 7.65
N THR A 359 -3.15 -21.97 8.37
CA THR A 359 -4.06 -21.28 9.28
C THR A 359 -3.11 -20.62 10.25
N PRO A 360 -2.97 -19.29 10.31
CA PRO A 360 -2.45 -18.70 11.51
C PRO A 360 -3.31 -19.30 12.61
N GLU A 361 -2.72 -20.07 13.53
CA GLU A 361 -3.34 -20.16 14.85
C GLU A 361 -3.61 -18.71 15.21
N ALA A 362 -4.88 -18.38 15.41
CA ALA A 362 -5.32 -17.02 15.66
C ALA A 362 -4.82 -16.58 17.03
N GLU A 363 -3.50 -16.47 17.21
CA GLU A 363 -2.94 -15.47 18.08
C GLU A 363 -3.53 -14.15 17.61
N ALA A 364 -4.31 -13.53 18.49
CA ALA A 364 -4.95 -12.26 18.20
C ALA A 364 -3.86 -11.30 17.72
N ALA A 365 -3.95 -10.89 16.44
CA ALA A 365 -2.99 -9.97 15.86
C ALA A 365 -2.78 -8.79 16.82
N PRO A 366 -1.52 -8.37 17.08
CA PRO A 366 -1.24 -7.29 18.01
C PRO A 366 -2.07 -6.07 17.62
N ARG A 367 -2.85 -5.56 18.58
CA ARG A 367 -3.75 -4.42 18.35
C ARG A 367 -3.04 -3.13 18.72
N LYS A 368 -3.01 -2.18 17.79
CA LYS A 368 -2.54 -0.82 18.04
C LYS A 368 -3.65 0.01 18.68
N VAL A 369 -3.36 0.67 19.79
CA VAL A 369 -4.29 1.64 20.40
C VAL A 369 -4.25 2.93 19.58
N LEU A 370 -5.41 3.35 19.07
CA LEU A 370 -5.58 4.56 18.27
C LEU A 370 -6.04 5.75 19.12
N ALA A 371 -6.88 5.49 20.13
CA ALA A 371 -7.39 6.50 21.04
C ALA A 371 -7.76 5.88 22.39
N THR A 372 -7.58 6.64 23.46
CA THR A 372 -8.04 6.30 24.81
C THR A 372 -8.70 7.52 25.42
N ALA A 373 -9.85 7.33 26.05
CA ALA A 373 -10.52 8.37 26.82
C ALA A 373 -11.13 7.79 28.10
N THR A 374 -11.15 8.60 29.14
CA THR A 374 -11.70 8.24 30.45
C THR A 374 -12.72 9.27 30.87
N PHE A 375 -13.87 8.82 31.35
CA PHE A 375 -15.01 9.67 31.70
C PHE A 375 -15.59 9.27 33.05
N ASP A 376 -15.78 10.24 33.94
CA ASP A 376 -16.39 10.03 35.24
C ASP A 376 -17.87 10.37 35.23
N GLY A 377 -18.67 9.60 35.96
CA GLY A 377 -20.11 9.79 36.04
C GLY A 377 -20.69 9.32 37.36
N ALA A 378 -21.99 9.58 37.56
CA ALA A 378 -22.73 9.07 38.71
C ALA A 378 -24.12 8.60 38.26
N LYS A 379 -24.52 7.40 38.71
CA LYS A 379 -25.85 6.88 38.43
C LYS A 379 -26.87 7.60 39.33
N PRO A 380 -27.88 8.29 38.78
CA PRO A 380 -28.86 8.99 39.60
C PRO A 380 -29.57 7.99 40.52
N LYS A 381 -29.95 8.44 41.73
CA LYS A 381 -30.82 7.62 42.59
C LYS A 381 -32.18 7.50 41.92
N ALA A 382 -32.74 6.30 41.77
CA ALA A 382 -34.13 6.16 41.41
C ALA A 382 -34.98 7.03 42.34
N LYS A 383 -35.81 7.91 41.76
CA LYS A 383 -36.82 8.63 42.54
C LYS A 383 -37.77 7.56 43.10
N LYS A 384 -37.75 7.41 44.43
CA LYS A 384 -38.72 6.57 45.16
C LYS A 384 -40.12 7.12 45.00
#